data_AF-A0A1G2ZIE7-F1
#
_entry.id   AF-A0A1G2ZIE7-F1
#
_cell.length_a   1.000
_cell.length_b   1.000
_cell.length_c   1.000
_cell.angle_alpha   90.00
_cell.angle_beta   90.00
_cell.angle_gamma   90.00
#
_symmetry.space_group_name_H-M   'P 1'
#
loop_
_entity.id
_entity.type
_entity.pdbx_description
1 polymer ?
#
loop_
_entity_poly.entity_id
_entity_poly.type
_entity_poly.pdbx_seq_one_letter_code
_entity_poly.pdbx_strand_id
1 'polypeptide(L)'
;MYKFLKVAVVMCLFILFVGEQFGFRYVHADAEINIKEKKEKKEKISSKSEKSEKRDATTEIKDTKTEQKTVTPKEEKKEVVKQEKPEEKAEPPVSEKQEEKHAPAVKEDAADTHPKDARTIQQIISELTGEKIGPDNSGDVYHLGLTATYTPPKELLPGEGKFGKLFSFLPLMRWYDPDHYYTPNQAIGGEFTHGECLMCHTIQTPGIVAQWKKSKHAAVEQVVGCDKCHGNNHQQLYMPSWQHCGECHPEQKEGHRGGAMASHTYAFHVSTIEAPWQIAKPAAEVTACATCHGIAENRCDGCHTRHDFSLAEARKPNNCGICHTGLDHYEYEMYRESYHGMIYESEQHTWDWTKPMKPENYKTPTCAYCHMRDGEHNAQKFSTVNSHMGTSLVDRGAPKYKEARQSWINTCKGCHSPRFAADQLEAMDEAIKVSFTKWREAMKIVVDLYNDGMLDPMPQDLAPDYAGHYTFSLLGGEGRMYNVSDIERTAFEMLVYITNAVYKAMAHGAMYGATYGKGAFLQDRWLIQVKAEASKLRRIKALEERVGIKHKAYDFWKHGEYTDLLLGWKRKPGDVDKAACKHEGADCLVE
;
A
#
# COMPACT_ATOMS: atom_id res chain seq x y z
N MET A 1 -11.34 18.88 39.66
CA MET A 1 -11.68 19.70 38.46
C MET A 1 -11.15 21.13 38.51
N TYR A 2 -11.27 21.90 39.61
CA TYR A 2 -10.83 23.31 39.65
C TYR A 2 -9.30 23.56 39.55
N LYS A 3 -8.44 22.57 39.84
CA LYS A 3 -6.98 22.68 39.69
C LYS A 3 -6.49 22.49 38.25
N PHE A 4 -7.24 21.76 37.41
CA PHE A 4 -6.88 21.54 36.00
C PHE A 4 -7.21 22.74 35.11
N LEU A 5 -8.25 23.51 35.46
CA LEU A 5 -8.67 24.69 34.69
C LEU A 5 -7.66 25.85 34.79
N LYS A 6 -6.94 25.97 35.92
CA LYS A 6 -5.91 27.01 36.10
C LYS A 6 -4.64 26.75 35.29
N VAL A 7 -4.28 25.48 35.04
CA VAL A 7 -3.10 25.13 34.25
C VAL A 7 -3.34 25.37 32.76
N ALA A 8 -4.56 25.09 32.27
CA ALA A 8 -4.94 25.33 30.88
C ALA A 8 -4.97 26.83 30.52
N VAL A 9 -5.44 27.70 31.43
CA VAL A 9 -5.50 29.15 31.20
C VAL A 9 -4.10 29.77 31.19
N VAL A 10 -3.17 29.27 32.01
CA VAL A 10 -1.77 29.73 32.02
C VAL A 10 -0.99 29.28 30.78
N MET A 11 -1.27 28.08 30.25
CA MET A 11 -0.68 27.62 28.98
C MET A 11 -1.18 28.42 27.77
N CYS A 12 -2.46 28.78 27.70
CA CYS A 12 -2.99 29.60 26.60
C CYS A 12 -2.40 31.03 26.59
N LEU A 13 -2.14 31.61 27.78
CA LEU A 13 -1.51 32.93 27.88
C LEU A 13 -0.02 32.90 27.50
N PHE A 14 0.68 31.78 27.70
CA PHE A 14 2.07 31.61 27.29
C PHE A 14 2.23 31.49 25.77
N ILE A 15 1.27 30.85 25.09
CA ILE A 15 1.29 30.70 23.62
C ILE A 15 1.04 32.04 22.92
N LEU A 16 0.21 32.92 23.50
CA LEU A 16 -0.02 34.26 22.96
C LEU A 16 1.19 35.19 23.12
N PHE A 17 1.97 35.04 24.21
CA PHE A 17 3.14 35.88 24.47
C PHE A 17 4.37 35.49 23.61
N VAL A 18 4.50 34.22 23.21
CA VAL A 18 5.59 33.76 22.34
C VAL A 18 5.33 34.10 20.85
N GLY A 19 4.07 34.24 20.46
CA GLY A 19 3.68 34.61 19.08
C GLY A 19 4.09 36.03 18.66
N GLU A 20 4.21 36.99 19.58
CA GLU A 20 4.61 38.37 19.27
C GLU A 20 6.13 38.57 19.14
N GLN A 21 6.97 37.63 19.61
CA GLN A 21 8.43 37.73 19.47
C GLN A 21 8.99 37.12 18.17
N PHE A 22 8.21 36.33 17.43
CA PHE A 22 8.70 35.57 16.26
C PHE A 22 8.05 35.95 14.91
N GLY A 23 7.54 37.18 14.77
CA GLY A 23 7.41 37.82 13.44
C GLY A 23 6.68 37.07 12.32
N PHE A 24 5.72 36.18 12.62
CA PHE A 24 4.93 35.51 11.59
C PHE A 24 3.73 36.37 11.18
N ARG A 25 3.86 37.10 10.07
CA ARG A 25 2.73 37.72 9.36
C ARG A 25 1.98 36.66 8.56
N TYR A 26 0.77 36.33 8.98
CA TYR A 26 -0.22 35.70 8.10
C TYR A 26 -0.81 36.75 7.16
N VAL A 27 -0.68 36.53 5.85
CA VAL A 27 -1.34 37.32 4.80
C VAL A 27 -2.80 36.86 4.72
N HIS A 28 -3.74 37.77 4.94
CA HIS A 28 -5.13 37.63 4.53
C HIS A 28 -5.50 38.82 3.66
N ALA A 29 -5.88 38.52 2.43
CA ALA A 29 -6.45 39.48 1.49
C ALA A 29 -7.95 39.66 1.78
N ASP A 30 -8.29 40.91 2.11
CA ASP A 30 -9.49 41.68 1.79
C ASP A 30 -10.86 41.00 1.68
N ALA A 31 -11.70 41.26 2.68
CA ALA A 31 -13.12 41.52 2.48
C ALA A 31 -13.55 42.66 3.41
N GLU A 32 -13.62 43.87 2.87
CA GLU A 32 -14.09 45.08 3.56
C GLU A 32 -15.62 45.07 3.76
N ILE A 33 -16.00 45.33 5.03
CA ILE A 33 -17.01 46.31 5.48
C ILE A 33 -18.48 46.11 5.04
N ASN A 34 -19.38 45.83 6.00
CA ASN A 34 -20.26 46.87 6.59
C ASN A 34 -21.08 46.34 7.79
N ILE A 35 -20.73 46.76 9.02
CA ILE A 35 -21.60 46.68 10.20
C ILE A 35 -21.92 48.11 10.62
N LYS A 36 -23.01 48.64 10.08
CA LYS A 36 -23.77 49.76 10.66
C LYS A 36 -25.24 49.55 10.32
N GLU A 37 -25.92 48.77 11.17
CA GLU A 37 -27.35 48.91 11.47
C GLU A 37 -27.75 47.79 12.43
N LYS A 38 -28.66 48.09 13.36
CA LYS A 38 -29.15 47.24 14.46
C LYS A 38 -28.39 47.30 15.79
N LYS A 39 -27.93 48.50 16.16
CA LYS A 39 -28.15 48.98 17.54
C LYS A 39 -29.49 49.71 17.53
N GLU A 40 -30.54 49.00 17.90
CA GLU A 40 -31.82 49.47 18.46
C GLU A 40 -32.88 48.38 18.22
N LYS A 41 -33.73 48.15 19.23
CA LYS A 41 -34.80 47.12 19.32
C LYS A 41 -34.32 45.72 19.74
N LYS A 42 -34.15 45.53 21.05
CA LYS A 42 -35.14 44.81 21.88
C LYS A 42 -34.57 44.55 23.29
N GLU A 43 -34.53 45.60 24.10
CA GLU A 43 -34.96 45.46 25.48
C GLU A 43 -36.49 45.55 25.48
N LYS A 44 -37.13 44.42 25.78
CA LYS A 44 -38.49 44.27 26.35
C LYS A 44 -38.98 42.87 26.01
N ILE A 45 -38.76 41.94 26.94
CA ILE A 45 -39.80 41.25 27.71
C ILE A 45 -39.13 40.00 28.30
N SER A 46 -38.68 40.16 29.54
CA SER A 46 -38.59 39.07 30.51
C SER A 46 -40.01 38.78 31.02
N SER A 47 -40.42 37.52 31.08
CA SER A 47 -41.06 36.89 32.25
C SER A 47 -41.92 35.67 31.88
N LYS A 48 -41.93 34.70 32.83
CA LYS A 48 -42.75 33.48 32.95
C LYS A 48 -42.21 32.28 32.17
N SER A 49 -41.44 31.35 32.72
CA SER A 49 -41.52 30.59 34.00
C SER A 49 -42.76 29.71 34.17
N GLU A 50 -42.49 28.41 34.06
CA GLU A 50 -43.00 27.29 34.86
C GLU A 50 -44.38 26.64 34.62
N LYS A 51 -44.27 25.31 34.43
CA LYS A 51 -45.09 24.19 34.95
C LYS A 51 -46.51 23.98 34.37
N SER A 52 -46.70 22.82 33.73
CA SER A 52 -47.38 21.70 34.40
C SER A 52 -47.31 20.38 33.61
N GLU A 53 -47.10 19.36 34.42
CA GLU A 53 -47.06 17.90 34.24
C GLU A 53 -48.48 17.33 33.96
N LYS A 54 -48.60 16.28 33.12
CA LYS A 54 -49.15 14.93 33.47
C LYS A 54 -49.87 14.16 32.32
N ARG A 55 -49.62 12.83 32.36
CA ARG A 55 -50.39 11.65 31.90
C ARG A 55 -50.11 11.00 30.53
N ASP A 56 -49.32 9.93 30.61
CA ASP A 56 -49.66 8.51 30.40
C ASP A 56 -50.52 8.03 29.20
N ALA A 57 -49.86 7.15 28.44
CA ALA A 57 -50.24 5.77 28.10
C ALA A 57 -51.13 5.43 26.89
N THR A 58 -50.55 4.52 26.09
CA THR A 58 -51.16 3.33 25.43
C THR A 58 -51.99 3.44 24.14
N THR A 59 -51.36 2.89 23.08
CA THR A 59 -51.87 1.90 22.08
C THR A 59 -52.86 2.30 20.98
N GLU A 60 -52.60 1.68 19.82
CA GLU A 60 -53.46 1.41 18.66
C GLU A 60 -53.62 2.45 17.54
N ILE A 61 -52.84 2.20 16.47
CA ILE A 61 -53.28 2.00 15.08
C ILE A 61 -54.75 2.34 14.80
N LYS A 62 -54.99 3.38 13.99
CA LYS A 62 -55.92 3.35 12.85
C LYS A 62 -55.73 4.56 11.92
N ASP A 63 -55.48 4.21 10.67
CA ASP A 63 -55.96 4.84 9.42
C ASP A 63 -56.31 6.32 9.42
N THR A 64 -55.51 7.11 8.70
CA THR A 64 -56.07 8.18 7.85
C THR A 64 -55.32 8.27 6.53
N LYS A 65 -56.13 8.25 5.46
CA LYS A 65 -55.80 8.40 4.05
C LYS A 65 -55.21 9.78 3.77
N THR A 66 -54.15 9.83 2.97
CA THR A 66 -53.86 10.98 2.10
C THR A 66 -53.29 10.49 0.77
N GLU A 67 -53.79 11.08 -0.31
CA GLU A 67 -53.69 10.70 -1.71
C GLU A 67 -52.26 10.73 -2.27
N GLN A 68 -51.89 9.68 -3.02
CA GLN A 68 -50.79 9.70 -3.98
C GLN A 68 -51.37 9.76 -5.39
N LYS A 69 -50.96 10.78 -6.17
CA LYS A 69 -51.16 10.84 -7.62
C LYS A 69 -50.07 10.02 -8.32
N THR A 70 -50.48 8.92 -8.94
CA THR A 70 -49.70 8.12 -9.89
C THR A 70 -49.83 8.67 -11.31
N VAL A 71 -48.72 8.75 -12.04
CA VAL A 71 -48.67 8.96 -13.50
C VAL A 71 -48.03 7.72 -14.13
N THR A 72 -48.77 7.06 -15.00
CA THR A 72 -48.37 5.89 -15.82
C THR A 72 -47.78 6.32 -17.17
N PRO A 73 -46.83 5.55 -17.75
CA PRO A 73 -46.36 5.75 -19.12
C PRO A 73 -47.15 4.89 -20.13
N LYS A 74 -47.37 5.41 -21.34
CA LYS A 74 -47.82 4.63 -22.50
C LYS A 74 -46.95 4.90 -23.73
N GLU A 75 -46.72 3.81 -24.46
CA GLU A 75 -45.99 3.66 -25.72
C GLU A 75 -46.60 4.44 -26.88
N GLU A 76 -45.79 4.79 -27.88
CA GLU A 76 -46.28 5.03 -29.24
C GLU A 76 -45.25 4.64 -30.33
N LYS A 77 -45.78 4.10 -31.42
CA LYS A 77 -45.08 3.45 -32.55
C LYS A 77 -44.81 4.43 -33.70
N LYS A 78 -43.83 4.06 -34.54
CA LYS A 78 -43.41 4.71 -35.80
C LYS A 78 -44.47 4.63 -36.92
N GLU A 79 -44.52 5.65 -37.78
CA GLU A 79 -44.68 5.48 -39.24
C GLU A 79 -44.18 6.71 -40.05
N VAL A 80 -43.93 6.47 -41.34
CA VAL A 80 -43.11 7.23 -42.32
C VAL A 80 -43.98 8.06 -43.27
N VAL A 81 -43.52 9.24 -43.72
CA VAL A 81 -44.03 9.90 -44.95
C VAL A 81 -42.89 10.61 -45.74
N LYS A 82 -42.89 10.41 -47.06
CA LYS A 82 -42.08 11.09 -48.11
C LYS A 82 -42.81 12.33 -48.67
N GLN A 83 -42.06 13.34 -49.15
CA GLN A 83 -42.30 14.13 -50.40
C GLN A 83 -41.21 15.21 -50.52
N GLU A 84 -40.32 15.15 -51.50
CA GLU A 84 -40.32 15.80 -52.84
C GLU A 84 -39.93 17.29 -52.89
N LYS A 85 -38.98 17.59 -53.79
CA LYS A 85 -38.26 18.86 -54.04
C LYS A 85 -39.02 19.77 -55.01
N PRO A 86 -38.74 21.08 -54.98
CA PRO A 86 -38.64 21.89 -56.20
C PRO A 86 -37.21 22.42 -56.43
N GLU A 87 -36.87 22.56 -57.71
CA GLU A 87 -35.64 23.15 -58.24
C GLU A 87 -35.62 24.68 -58.12
N GLU A 88 -34.45 25.25 -57.82
CA GLU A 88 -34.13 26.64 -58.19
C GLU A 88 -32.68 26.75 -58.69
N LYS A 89 -32.50 27.64 -59.67
CA LYS A 89 -31.42 27.70 -60.67
C LYS A 89 -30.07 28.15 -60.10
N ALA A 90 -29.01 27.63 -60.73
CA ALA A 90 -27.62 27.93 -60.44
C ALA A 90 -27.14 29.27 -61.03
N GLU A 91 -26.38 30.02 -60.24
CA GLU A 91 -25.44 31.06 -60.67
C GLU A 91 -23.99 30.57 -60.48
N PRO A 92 -23.02 31.03 -61.29
CA PRO A 92 -21.68 30.44 -61.37
C PRO A 92 -20.78 30.81 -60.16
N PRO A 93 -19.71 30.04 -59.89
CA PRO A 93 -18.93 30.18 -58.68
C PRO A 93 -18.02 31.40 -58.74
N VAL A 94 -18.06 32.22 -57.70
CA VAL A 94 -16.99 33.17 -57.39
C VAL A 94 -15.82 32.35 -56.87
N SER A 95 -14.71 32.37 -57.60
CA SER A 95 -13.45 31.74 -57.19
C SER A 95 -12.84 32.51 -56.01
N GLU A 96 -13.18 32.14 -54.79
CA GLU A 96 -12.35 32.47 -53.64
C GLU A 96 -11.12 31.58 -53.68
N LYS A 97 -9.98 32.18 -54.07
CA LYS A 97 -8.67 31.62 -53.77
C LYS A 97 -8.57 31.50 -52.25
N GLN A 98 -8.75 30.30 -51.72
CA GLN A 98 -8.21 29.97 -50.42
C GLN A 98 -6.69 30.06 -50.54
N GLU A 99 -6.14 31.19 -50.08
CA GLU A 99 -4.75 31.22 -49.67
C GLU A 99 -4.58 30.18 -48.57
N GLU A 100 -4.01 29.02 -48.92
CA GLU A 100 -3.25 28.22 -47.98
C GLU A 100 -2.18 29.13 -47.38
N LYS A 101 -2.51 29.78 -46.27
CA LYS A 101 -1.50 30.32 -45.38
C LYS A 101 -0.70 29.12 -44.89
N HIS A 102 0.41 28.85 -45.58
CA HIS A 102 1.48 28.02 -45.05
C HIS A 102 1.73 28.50 -43.62
N ALA A 103 1.41 27.64 -42.64
CA ALA A 103 1.93 27.82 -41.31
C ALA A 103 3.45 28.01 -41.46
N PRO A 104 4.06 29.02 -40.81
CA PRO A 104 5.49 29.23 -40.93
C PRO A 104 6.19 27.92 -40.62
N ALA A 105 7.11 27.49 -41.50
CA ALA A 105 7.89 26.28 -41.32
C ALA A 105 8.54 26.34 -39.92
N VAL A 106 8.06 25.48 -39.01
CA VAL A 106 8.71 25.31 -37.71
C VAL A 106 10.08 24.74 -38.03
N LYS A 107 11.14 25.50 -37.70
CA LYS A 107 12.52 25.05 -37.93
C LYS A 107 12.71 23.67 -37.27
N GLU A 108 13.39 22.74 -37.95
CA GLU A 108 13.74 21.41 -37.42
C GLU A 108 14.37 21.48 -36.01
N ASP A 109 15.02 22.61 -35.69
CA ASP A 109 15.71 22.86 -34.43
C ASP A 109 14.78 23.22 -33.23
N ALA A 110 13.47 23.29 -33.40
CA ALA A 110 12.55 23.62 -32.29
C ALA A 110 12.43 22.49 -31.24
N ALA A 111 12.91 21.29 -31.54
CA ALA A 111 13.06 20.18 -30.57
C ALA A 111 14.30 20.35 -29.66
N ASP A 112 15.12 21.38 -29.87
CA ASP A 112 16.38 21.62 -29.14
C ASP A 112 16.17 22.45 -27.84
N THR A 113 15.01 22.30 -27.19
CA THR A 113 14.66 22.95 -25.91
C THR A 113 15.16 22.17 -24.69
N HIS A 114 15.91 21.09 -24.89
CA HIS A 114 16.56 20.39 -23.79
C HIS A 114 17.47 21.37 -23.02
N PRO A 115 17.43 21.35 -21.67
CA PRO A 115 18.32 22.18 -20.87
C PRO A 115 19.77 21.95 -21.28
N LYS A 116 20.47 23.02 -21.66
CA LYS A 116 21.90 22.99 -22.04
C LYS A 116 22.83 23.22 -20.83
N ASP A 117 22.25 23.48 -19.66
CA ASP A 117 23.00 23.70 -18.43
C ASP A 117 23.53 22.37 -17.91
N ALA A 118 24.84 22.19 -17.98
CA ALA A 118 25.52 20.98 -17.52
C ALA A 118 25.81 20.99 -16.01
N ARG A 119 25.47 22.08 -15.31
CA ARG A 119 25.65 22.14 -13.85
C ARG A 119 24.67 21.20 -13.15
N THR A 120 25.16 20.60 -12.08
CA THR A 120 24.32 19.88 -11.12
C THR A 120 23.39 20.84 -10.37
N ILE A 121 22.29 20.35 -9.81
CA ILE A 121 21.42 21.18 -8.98
C ILE A 121 22.17 21.76 -7.77
N GLN A 122 23.11 20.99 -7.21
CA GLN A 122 23.98 21.41 -6.11
C GLN A 122 24.79 22.64 -6.48
N GLN A 123 25.39 22.67 -7.69
CA GLN A 123 26.13 23.83 -8.20
C GLN A 123 25.23 25.04 -8.42
N ILE A 124 24.06 24.83 -9.05
CA ILE A 124 23.11 25.92 -9.32
C ILE A 124 22.65 26.57 -8.02
N ILE A 125 22.23 25.78 -7.03
CA ILE A 125 21.72 26.31 -5.76
C ILE A 125 22.84 26.92 -4.93
N SER A 126 24.03 26.32 -4.91
CA SER A 126 25.20 26.89 -4.22
C SER A 126 25.55 28.28 -4.76
N GLU A 127 25.55 28.48 -6.08
CA GLU A 127 25.80 29.80 -6.69
C GLU A 127 24.70 30.83 -6.39
N LEU A 128 23.44 30.41 -6.33
CA LEU A 128 22.30 31.30 -6.06
C LEU A 128 22.17 31.71 -4.59
N THR A 129 22.55 30.83 -3.67
CA THR A 129 22.27 30.99 -2.23
C THR A 129 23.53 31.20 -1.38
N GLY A 130 24.70 30.87 -1.93
CA GLY A 130 25.96 30.81 -1.18
C GLY A 130 26.09 29.59 -0.27
N GLU A 131 25.15 28.63 -0.33
CA GLU A 131 25.24 27.40 0.43
C GLU A 131 26.42 26.52 -0.02
N LYS A 132 27.06 25.83 0.93
CA LYS A 132 28.14 24.89 0.62
C LYS A 132 27.57 23.62 0.00
N ILE A 133 28.28 23.10 -1.00
CA ILE A 133 28.07 21.75 -1.51
C ILE A 133 28.87 20.78 -0.62
N GLY A 134 28.29 19.64 -0.28
CA GLY A 134 29.03 18.61 0.47
C GLY A 134 28.30 17.28 0.56
N PRO A 135 28.93 16.25 1.15
CA PRO A 135 28.35 14.93 1.23
C PRO A 135 27.17 14.89 2.22
N ASP A 136 26.11 14.16 1.87
CA ASP A 136 24.90 13.98 2.68
C ASP A 136 25.17 13.35 4.07
N ASN A 137 26.30 12.65 4.23
CA ASN A 137 26.72 12.01 5.48
C ASN A 137 27.66 12.87 6.34
N SER A 138 27.85 14.16 6.00
CA SER A 138 28.71 15.08 6.76
C SER A 138 28.17 15.43 8.15
N GLY A 139 26.85 15.31 8.34
CA GLY A 139 26.14 15.87 9.50
C GLY A 139 25.75 17.34 9.33
N ASP A 140 26.04 17.94 8.18
CA ASP A 140 25.58 19.28 7.83
C ASP A 140 24.08 19.30 7.52
N VAL A 141 23.44 20.46 7.76
CA VAL A 141 22.05 20.71 7.36
C VAL A 141 22.07 21.38 5.98
N TYR A 142 21.62 20.65 4.96
CA TYR A 142 21.43 21.16 3.61
C TYR A 142 19.97 21.60 3.43
N HIS A 143 19.71 22.89 3.15
CA HIS A 143 18.34 23.36 3.03
C HIS A 143 17.65 22.70 1.83
N LEU A 144 16.48 22.10 2.08
CA LEU A 144 15.75 21.29 1.10
C LEU A 144 16.56 20.11 0.51
N GLY A 145 17.74 19.80 1.07
CA GLY A 145 18.66 18.78 0.56
C GLY A 145 19.37 19.13 -0.75
N LEU A 146 19.20 20.34 -1.29
CA LEU A 146 19.53 20.63 -2.69
C LEU A 146 21.03 20.77 -3.00
N THR A 147 21.84 21.02 -1.97
CA THR A 147 23.30 21.18 -2.07
C THR A 147 24.07 19.97 -1.51
N ALA A 148 23.35 18.92 -1.09
CA ALA A 148 23.96 17.67 -0.67
C ALA A 148 24.36 16.81 -1.88
N THR A 149 25.44 16.05 -1.76
CA THR A 149 25.85 15.01 -2.71
C THR A 149 25.62 13.65 -2.08
N TYR A 150 24.89 12.77 -2.77
CA TYR A 150 24.61 11.43 -2.28
C TYR A 150 25.89 10.64 -1.97
N THR A 151 25.92 9.97 -0.81
CA THR A 151 26.98 9.02 -0.47
C THR A 151 26.42 7.63 -0.19
N PRO A 152 26.89 6.58 -0.89
CA PRO A 152 26.41 5.23 -0.64
C PRO A 152 26.90 4.69 0.72
N PRO A 153 26.13 3.82 1.40
CA PRO A 153 26.56 3.17 2.62
C PRO A 153 27.87 2.40 2.43
N LYS A 154 28.81 2.56 3.39
CA LYS A 154 30.12 1.89 3.35
C LYS A 154 30.06 0.42 3.74
N GLU A 155 29.21 0.10 4.72
CA GLU A 155 29.03 -1.26 5.22
C GLU A 155 27.75 -1.84 4.62
N LEU A 156 27.92 -2.93 3.88
CA LEU A 156 26.84 -3.66 3.25
C LEU A 156 27.07 -5.16 3.45
N LEU A 157 25.98 -5.89 3.64
CA LEU A 157 25.96 -7.35 3.63
C LEU A 157 25.63 -7.82 2.19
N PRO A 158 26.22 -8.92 1.71
CA PRO A 158 25.94 -9.42 0.36
C PRO A 158 24.48 -9.86 0.25
N GLY A 159 23.87 -9.70 -0.92
CA GLY A 159 22.57 -10.28 -1.23
C GLY A 159 22.64 -11.81 -1.35
N GLU A 160 21.48 -12.44 -1.51
CA GLU A 160 21.32 -13.88 -1.56
C GLU A 160 20.61 -14.38 -2.83
N GLY A 161 20.61 -15.71 -3.00
CA GLY A 161 19.95 -16.39 -4.12
C GLY A 161 20.61 -16.10 -5.47
N LYS A 162 19.87 -16.35 -6.55
CA LYS A 162 20.38 -16.22 -7.92
C LYS A 162 20.83 -14.80 -8.30
N PHE A 163 20.30 -13.78 -7.61
CA PHE A 163 20.65 -12.37 -7.83
C PHE A 163 21.61 -11.83 -6.75
N GLY A 164 22.13 -12.66 -5.83
CA GLY A 164 22.86 -12.19 -4.64
C GLY A 164 24.13 -11.36 -4.93
N LYS A 165 24.67 -11.45 -6.16
CA LYS A 165 25.80 -10.61 -6.62
C LYS A 165 25.39 -9.21 -7.10
N LEU A 166 24.09 -8.97 -7.31
CA LEU A 166 23.55 -7.77 -7.93
C LEU A 166 23.03 -6.75 -6.93
N PHE A 167 22.74 -7.18 -5.71
CA PHE A 167 22.21 -6.31 -4.67
C PHE A 167 22.89 -6.60 -3.33
N SER A 168 22.63 -5.73 -2.37
CA SER A 168 23.17 -5.83 -1.02
C SER A 168 22.10 -5.48 -0.01
N PHE A 169 22.40 -5.74 1.26
CA PHE A 169 21.59 -5.34 2.39
C PHE A 169 22.34 -4.38 3.30
N LEU A 170 21.59 -3.55 4.02
CA LEU A 170 22.16 -2.86 5.18
C LEU A 170 22.51 -3.86 6.29
N PRO A 171 23.49 -3.54 7.16
CA PRO A 171 23.86 -4.37 8.30
C PRO A 171 22.70 -4.72 9.25
N LEU A 172 21.58 -4.00 9.18
CA LEU A 172 20.35 -4.29 9.90
C LEU A 172 19.83 -5.72 9.64
N MET A 173 20.10 -6.31 8.47
CA MET A 173 19.59 -7.63 8.11
C MET A 173 20.04 -8.79 9.01
N ARG A 174 21.14 -8.61 9.77
CA ARG A 174 21.58 -9.57 10.79
C ARG A 174 20.51 -9.95 11.83
N TRP A 175 19.47 -9.13 12.00
CA TRP A 175 18.38 -9.36 12.94
C TRP A 175 17.11 -9.95 12.29
N TYR A 176 17.05 -9.98 10.97
CA TYR A 176 15.86 -10.36 10.21
C TYR A 176 16.09 -11.64 9.40
N ASP A 177 17.33 -11.98 9.16
CA ASP A 177 17.75 -13.30 8.72
C ASP A 177 19.01 -13.72 9.49
N PRO A 178 18.84 -14.08 10.77
CA PRO A 178 19.97 -14.27 11.67
C PRO A 178 20.79 -15.52 11.36
N ASP A 179 20.20 -16.54 10.73
CA ASP A 179 20.89 -17.80 10.41
C ASP A 179 22.00 -17.58 9.37
N HIS A 180 21.85 -16.57 8.49
CA HIS A 180 22.85 -16.22 7.49
C HIS A 180 23.75 -15.06 7.90
N TYR A 181 23.19 -14.03 8.55
CA TYR A 181 23.88 -12.75 8.72
C TYR A 181 24.25 -12.38 10.16
N TYR A 182 23.77 -13.12 11.18
CA TYR A 182 24.11 -12.77 12.55
C TYR A 182 25.55 -13.17 12.89
N THR A 183 26.37 -12.16 13.17
CA THR A 183 27.72 -12.34 13.72
C THR A 183 27.79 -11.68 15.10
N PRO A 184 28.13 -12.41 16.17
CA PRO A 184 28.26 -11.82 17.49
C PRO A 184 29.43 -10.83 17.54
N ASN A 185 29.20 -9.67 18.15
CA ASN A 185 30.21 -8.60 18.29
C ASN A 185 30.21 -7.97 19.69
N GLN A 186 29.81 -8.76 20.71
CA GLN A 186 29.61 -8.25 22.06
C GLN A 186 30.93 -7.96 22.77
N ALA A 187 30.98 -6.82 23.47
CA ALA A 187 32.15 -6.42 24.25
C ALA A 187 32.31 -7.19 25.58
N ILE A 188 31.21 -7.73 26.11
CA ILE A 188 31.21 -8.50 27.36
C ILE A 188 31.69 -9.92 27.07
N GLY A 189 32.80 -10.30 27.71
CA GLY A 189 33.38 -11.63 27.66
C GLY A 189 32.89 -12.54 28.78
N GLY A 190 32.73 -13.84 28.50
CA GLY A 190 32.42 -14.85 29.51
C GLY A 190 31.26 -15.77 29.13
N GLU A 191 31.18 -16.88 29.85
CA GLU A 191 30.02 -17.76 29.85
C GLU A 191 29.18 -17.46 31.10
N PHE A 192 27.88 -17.30 30.92
CA PHE A 192 26.96 -16.93 31.98
C PHE A 192 25.79 -17.89 32.03
N THR A 193 25.37 -18.22 33.24
CA THR A 193 24.12 -18.95 33.50
C THR A 193 22.90 -18.05 33.32
N HIS A 194 21.73 -18.64 33.12
CA HIS A 194 20.45 -17.92 33.09
C HIS A 194 20.28 -16.92 34.25
N GLY A 195 20.63 -17.33 35.48
CA GLY A 195 20.50 -16.47 36.67
C GLY A 195 21.38 -15.22 36.56
N GLU A 196 22.60 -15.36 36.07
CA GLU A 196 23.53 -14.25 35.82
C GLU A 196 23.04 -13.36 34.69
N CYS A 197 22.47 -13.93 33.62
CA CYS A 197 21.81 -13.17 32.57
C CYS A 197 20.71 -12.27 33.18
N LEU A 198 19.83 -12.84 34.02
CA LEU A 198 18.74 -12.08 34.66
C LEU A 198 19.26 -10.99 35.60
N MET A 199 20.27 -11.29 36.42
CA MET A 199 20.83 -10.31 37.36
C MET A 199 21.36 -9.08 36.62
N CYS A 200 22.12 -9.28 35.54
CA CYS A 200 22.67 -8.18 34.76
C CYS A 200 21.59 -7.47 33.91
N HIS A 201 20.78 -8.23 33.16
CA HIS A 201 19.79 -7.66 32.24
C HIS A 201 18.58 -7.04 32.93
N THR A 202 18.34 -7.32 34.22
CA THR A 202 17.37 -6.56 35.02
C THR A 202 17.77 -5.07 35.11
N ILE A 203 19.07 -4.77 34.99
CA ILE A 203 19.60 -3.40 34.99
C ILE A 203 19.87 -2.91 33.56
N GLN A 204 20.54 -3.72 32.73
CA GLN A 204 20.96 -3.30 31.38
C GLN A 204 19.79 -3.20 30.40
N THR A 205 18.83 -4.13 30.46
CA THR A 205 17.67 -4.19 29.56
C THR A 205 16.39 -4.58 30.32
N PRO A 206 15.94 -3.76 31.29
CA PRO A 206 14.87 -4.11 32.22
C PRO A 206 13.57 -4.54 31.54
N GLY A 207 13.25 -3.96 30.39
CA GLY A 207 12.06 -4.30 29.61
C GLY A 207 12.07 -5.75 29.10
N ILE A 208 13.22 -6.25 28.63
CA ILE A 208 13.38 -7.63 28.15
C ILE A 208 13.11 -8.62 29.29
N VAL A 209 13.73 -8.39 30.45
CA VAL A 209 13.53 -9.25 31.63
C VAL A 209 12.09 -9.17 32.13
N ALA A 210 11.49 -7.99 32.14
CA ALA A 210 10.10 -7.82 32.57
C ALA A 210 9.12 -8.55 31.64
N GLN A 211 9.37 -8.58 30.34
CA GLN A 211 8.56 -9.34 29.37
C GLN A 211 8.78 -10.84 29.53
N TRP A 212 10.04 -11.31 29.61
CA TRP A 212 10.33 -12.72 29.83
C TRP A 212 9.67 -13.24 31.11
N LYS A 213 9.72 -12.50 32.22
CA LYS A 213 9.05 -12.85 33.49
C LYS A 213 7.53 -13.02 33.36
N LYS A 214 6.89 -12.40 32.36
CA LYS A 214 5.45 -12.55 32.08
C LYS A 214 5.15 -13.73 31.14
N SER A 215 6.16 -14.19 30.41
CA SER A 215 6.02 -15.27 29.43
C SER A 215 5.82 -16.63 30.11
N LYS A 216 5.32 -17.60 29.33
CA LYS A 216 5.32 -19.00 29.76
C LYS A 216 6.71 -19.61 29.85
N HIS A 217 7.71 -19.03 29.18
CA HIS A 217 9.11 -19.47 29.29
C HIS A 217 9.72 -19.22 30.67
N ALA A 218 9.17 -18.28 31.45
CA ALA A 218 9.58 -18.06 32.83
C ALA A 218 8.85 -18.97 33.85
N ALA A 219 8.00 -19.91 33.40
CA ALA A 219 7.27 -20.79 34.31
C ALA A 219 8.22 -21.71 35.09
N VAL A 220 8.05 -21.75 36.42
CA VAL A 220 8.96 -22.44 37.35
C VAL A 220 9.14 -23.92 37.05
N GLU A 221 8.11 -24.58 36.54
CA GLU A 221 8.10 -26.02 36.24
C GLU A 221 9.03 -26.38 35.07
N GLN A 222 9.22 -25.48 34.10
CA GLN A 222 10.05 -25.70 32.93
C GLN A 222 10.57 -24.36 32.38
N VAL A 223 11.59 -23.83 33.06
CA VAL A 223 12.18 -22.54 32.69
C VAL A 223 12.96 -22.67 31.38
N VAL A 224 12.58 -21.88 30.37
CA VAL A 224 13.36 -21.63 29.16
C VAL A 224 14.01 -20.25 29.33
N GLY A 225 15.25 -20.27 29.81
CA GLY A 225 16.02 -19.07 30.12
C GLY A 225 16.59 -18.37 28.89
N CYS A 226 17.16 -17.18 29.10
CA CYS A 226 17.84 -16.40 28.05
C CYS A 226 18.89 -17.23 27.29
N ASP A 227 19.66 -18.01 28.05
CA ASP A 227 20.72 -18.90 27.57
C ASP A 227 20.21 -20.00 26.65
N LYS A 228 18.98 -20.47 26.86
CA LYS A 228 18.38 -21.51 26.01
C LYS A 228 18.07 -21.01 24.62
N CYS A 229 17.79 -19.71 24.46
CA CYS A 229 17.48 -19.09 23.17
C CYS A 229 18.63 -18.31 22.54
N HIS A 230 19.62 -17.89 23.32
CA HIS A 230 20.72 -17.03 22.86
C HIS A 230 22.12 -17.62 23.07
N GLY A 231 22.25 -18.71 23.83
CA GLY A 231 23.52 -19.30 24.23
C GLY A 231 24.07 -18.73 25.55
N ASN A 232 25.03 -19.44 26.14
CA ASN A 232 25.67 -19.06 27.41
C ASN A 232 26.91 -18.19 27.23
N ASN A 233 27.63 -18.33 26.11
CA ASN A 233 28.84 -17.57 25.85
C ASN A 233 28.47 -16.22 25.23
N HIS A 234 28.70 -15.13 25.96
CA HIS A 234 28.26 -13.80 25.56
C HIS A 234 29.00 -13.27 24.31
N GLN A 235 30.17 -13.82 23.99
CA GLN A 235 30.91 -13.50 22.75
C GLN A 235 30.51 -14.38 21.57
N GLN A 236 29.67 -15.39 21.81
CA GLN A 236 29.16 -16.33 20.81
C GLN A 236 27.64 -16.45 20.90
N LEU A 237 26.96 -15.36 21.27
CA LEU A 237 25.50 -15.32 21.24
C LEU A 237 25.00 -15.58 19.83
N TYR A 238 23.79 -16.10 19.73
CA TYR A 238 23.06 -16.20 18.47
C TYR A 238 21.67 -15.57 18.61
N MET A 239 21.07 -15.24 17.47
CA MET A 239 19.70 -14.74 17.40
C MET A 239 18.80 -15.84 16.86
N PRO A 240 17.76 -16.25 17.61
CA PRO A 240 16.94 -17.40 17.21
C PRO A 240 16.07 -17.07 15.99
N SER A 241 16.03 -18.01 15.04
CA SER A 241 15.06 -18.07 13.94
C SER A 241 13.96 -19.09 14.24
N TRP A 242 13.04 -19.29 13.28
CA TRP A 242 12.05 -20.38 13.36
C TRP A 242 12.68 -21.77 13.50
N GLN A 243 13.94 -21.96 13.08
CA GLN A 243 14.64 -23.24 13.22
C GLN A 243 14.80 -23.60 14.70
N HIS A 244 15.28 -22.64 15.49
CA HIS A 244 15.49 -22.81 16.92
C HIS A 244 14.17 -22.98 17.68
N CYS A 245 13.15 -22.17 17.36
CA CYS A 245 11.81 -22.33 17.93
C CYS A 245 11.23 -23.73 17.65
N GLY A 246 11.51 -24.26 16.46
CA GLY A 246 11.04 -25.57 16.00
C GLY A 246 11.62 -26.77 16.74
N GLU A 247 12.69 -26.61 17.52
CA GLU A 247 13.23 -27.66 18.39
C GLU A 247 12.24 -28.05 19.50
N CYS A 248 11.46 -27.08 19.99
CA CYS A 248 10.45 -27.27 21.03
C CYS A 248 9.00 -27.15 20.51
N HIS A 249 8.79 -26.48 19.36
CA HIS A 249 7.47 -26.22 18.77
C HIS A 249 7.35 -26.79 17.34
N PRO A 250 7.49 -28.13 17.16
CA PRO A 250 7.57 -28.73 15.82
C PRO A 250 6.27 -28.60 15.01
N GLU A 251 5.10 -28.63 15.66
CA GLU A 251 3.80 -28.48 14.99
C GLU A 251 3.61 -27.07 14.41
N GLN A 252 3.93 -26.03 15.19
CA GLN A 252 3.83 -24.64 14.74
C GLN A 252 4.87 -24.35 13.65
N LYS A 253 6.08 -24.93 13.76
CA LYS A 253 7.10 -24.89 12.71
C LYS A 253 6.59 -25.52 11.41
N GLU A 254 5.98 -26.71 11.47
CA GLU A 254 5.44 -27.40 10.30
C GLU A 254 4.36 -26.57 9.61
N GLY A 255 3.44 -25.95 10.37
CA GLY A 255 2.46 -25.02 9.82
C GLY A 255 3.13 -23.78 9.19
N HIS A 256 4.04 -23.12 9.90
CA HIS A 256 4.75 -21.92 9.42
C HIS A 256 5.57 -22.16 8.15
N ARG A 257 6.10 -23.38 7.98
CA ARG A 257 6.89 -23.80 6.81
C ARG A 257 6.09 -24.59 5.78
N GLY A 258 4.79 -24.82 6.01
CA GLY A 258 3.93 -25.61 5.14
C GLY A 258 3.17 -24.82 4.07
N GLY A 259 3.42 -23.51 3.96
CA GLY A 259 2.78 -22.63 2.98
C GLY A 259 3.42 -22.69 1.60
N ALA A 260 2.66 -22.35 0.55
CA ALA A 260 3.19 -22.23 -0.81
C ALA A 260 3.69 -20.79 -1.08
N MET A 261 4.15 -20.51 -2.30
CA MET A 261 4.56 -19.17 -2.71
C MET A 261 3.49 -18.11 -2.37
N ALA A 262 3.93 -16.91 -1.97
CA ALA A 262 3.10 -15.84 -1.41
C ALA A 262 2.45 -16.15 -0.05
N SER A 263 3.04 -17.07 0.73
CA SER A 263 2.76 -17.24 2.15
C SER A 263 3.94 -16.74 3.00
N HIS A 264 3.80 -16.78 4.33
CA HIS A 264 4.90 -16.51 5.26
C HIS A 264 6.13 -17.40 4.98
N THR A 265 5.95 -18.64 4.52
CA THR A 265 7.03 -19.58 4.23
C THR A 265 8.04 -19.07 3.20
N TYR A 266 7.61 -18.21 2.26
CA TYR A 266 8.43 -17.73 1.14
C TYR A 266 8.37 -16.20 1.00
N ALA A 267 8.09 -15.49 2.10
CA ALA A 267 7.95 -14.05 2.07
C ALA A 267 9.29 -13.35 1.77
N PHE A 268 10.38 -13.79 2.38
CA PHE A 268 11.72 -13.23 2.24
C PHE A 268 12.51 -13.90 1.11
N HIS A 269 12.79 -15.21 1.23
CA HIS A 269 13.75 -15.91 0.36
C HIS A 269 13.26 -16.12 -1.08
N VAL A 270 12.01 -15.79 -1.38
CA VAL A 270 11.48 -15.77 -2.74
C VAL A 270 10.85 -14.42 -3.04
N SER A 271 9.81 -14.04 -2.29
CA SER A 271 9.00 -12.87 -2.61
C SER A 271 9.72 -11.53 -2.36
N THR A 272 10.93 -11.54 -1.79
CA THR A 272 11.75 -10.34 -1.60
C THR A 272 13.09 -10.45 -2.32
N ILE A 273 13.91 -11.46 -2.03
CA ILE A 273 15.27 -11.52 -2.61
C ILE A 273 15.28 -11.83 -4.12
N GLU A 274 14.17 -12.32 -4.66
CA GLU A 274 13.98 -12.48 -6.10
C GLU A 274 13.05 -11.44 -6.72
N ALA A 275 12.52 -10.50 -5.91
CA ALA A 275 11.60 -9.48 -6.41
C ALA A 275 12.38 -8.38 -7.16
N PRO A 276 11.98 -8.06 -8.41
CA PRO A 276 12.62 -7.00 -9.19
C PRO A 276 12.74 -5.67 -8.44
N TRP A 277 11.70 -5.24 -7.72
CA TRP A 277 11.73 -3.97 -6.97
C TRP A 277 12.75 -3.95 -5.82
N GLN A 278 13.01 -5.09 -5.18
CA GLN A 278 14.03 -5.19 -4.14
C GLN A 278 15.43 -5.09 -4.73
N ILE A 279 15.69 -5.84 -5.80
CA ILE A 279 17.04 -5.96 -6.36
C ILE A 279 17.42 -4.76 -7.23
N ALA A 280 16.43 -4.08 -7.83
CA ALA A 280 16.66 -2.95 -8.73
C ALA A 280 17.13 -1.68 -8.01
N LYS A 281 16.84 -1.56 -6.71
CA LYS A 281 16.95 -0.33 -5.92
C LYS A 281 18.15 -0.37 -4.97
N PRO A 282 18.72 0.79 -4.59
CA PRO A 282 19.73 0.86 -3.54
C PRO A 282 19.23 0.21 -2.23
N ALA A 283 20.08 -0.57 -1.58
CA ALA A 283 19.75 -1.34 -0.37
C ALA A 283 19.03 -0.51 0.71
N ALA A 284 19.45 0.74 0.90
CA ALA A 284 18.87 1.65 1.89
C ALA A 284 17.41 2.02 1.60
N GLU A 285 17.01 2.09 0.33
CA GLU A 285 15.64 2.44 -0.07
C GLU A 285 14.65 1.32 0.27
N VAL A 286 15.07 0.06 0.10
CA VAL A 286 14.22 -1.12 0.22
C VAL A 286 14.55 -1.98 1.46
N THR A 287 15.24 -1.41 2.44
CA THR A 287 15.55 -2.11 3.70
C THR A 287 14.26 -2.51 4.43
N ALA A 288 13.22 -1.67 4.39
CA ALA A 288 11.94 -1.97 5.03
C ALA A 288 11.20 -3.16 4.40
N CYS A 289 11.35 -3.37 3.09
CA CYS A 289 10.79 -4.55 2.40
C CYS A 289 11.44 -5.83 2.94
N ALA A 290 12.78 -5.85 2.97
CA ALA A 290 13.58 -6.96 3.49
C ALA A 290 13.27 -7.28 4.96
N THR A 291 13.15 -6.26 5.82
CA THR A 291 12.86 -6.49 7.24
C THR A 291 11.43 -6.93 7.50
N CYS A 292 10.44 -6.35 6.79
CA CYS A 292 9.04 -6.75 6.90
C CYS A 292 8.85 -8.22 6.52
N HIS A 293 9.34 -8.60 5.35
CA HIS A 293 9.23 -9.98 4.87
C HIS A 293 10.11 -10.95 5.67
N GLY A 294 11.27 -10.51 6.17
CA GLY A 294 12.12 -11.28 7.08
C GLY A 294 11.46 -11.57 8.43
N ILE A 295 10.66 -10.65 8.98
CA ILE A 295 9.83 -10.94 10.17
C ILE A 295 8.85 -12.06 9.89
N ALA A 296 8.15 -11.97 8.75
CA ALA A 296 7.12 -12.94 8.40
C ALA A 296 7.69 -14.33 8.14
N GLU A 297 8.87 -14.45 7.52
CA GLU A 297 9.43 -15.75 7.15
C GLU A 297 10.34 -16.34 8.23
N ASN A 298 11.35 -15.57 8.66
CA ASN A 298 12.52 -16.11 9.35
C ASN A 298 12.34 -16.17 10.87
N ARG A 299 11.27 -15.57 11.40
CA ARG A 299 11.09 -15.34 12.83
C ARG A 299 9.73 -15.85 13.30
N CYS A 300 9.63 -16.10 14.60
CA CYS A 300 8.38 -16.51 15.25
C CYS A 300 7.77 -15.40 16.12
N ASP A 301 8.25 -14.15 16.02
CA ASP A 301 7.83 -13.05 16.88
C ASP A 301 7.08 -11.92 16.15
N GLY A 302 6.56 -12.21 14.96
CA GLY A 302 5.71 -11.28 14.20
C GLY A 302 4.28 -11.14 14.75
N CYS A 303 3.74 -12.20 15.37
CA CYS A 303 2.36 -12.19 15.89
C CYS A 303 2.27 -12.18 17.42
N HIS A 304 3.09 -12.98 18.10
CA HIS A 304 3.24 -12.96 19.55
C HIS A 304 4.64 -12.44 19.87
N THR A 305 4.75 -11.13 20.09
CA THR A 305 6.05 -10.46 20.11
C THR A 305 6.94 -10.92 21.27
N ARG A 306 8.24 -10.87 21.02
CA ARG A 306 9.25 -11.12 22.06
C ARG A 306 9.18 -10.00 23.12
N HIS A 307 9.49 -10.25 24.39
CA HIS A 307 9.87 -11.53 24.99
C HIS A 307 8.75 -12.15 25.83
N ASP A 308 7.51 -11.70 25.67
CA ASP A 308 6.37 -12.28 26.40
C ASP A 308 5.71 -13.46 25.66
N PHE A 309 5.79 -13.49 24.33
CA PHE A 309 5.23 -14.52 23.45
C PHE A 309 3.76 -14.82 23.76
N SER A 310 2.96 -13.77 23.92
CA SER A 310 1.55 -13.86 24.32
C SER A 310 0.61 -14.39 23.22
N LEU A 311 -0.06 -15.52 23.46
CA LEU A 311 -1.14 -16.00 22.57
C LEU A 311 -2.34 -15.03 22.53
N ALA A 312 -2.60 -14.33 23.64
CA ALA A 312 -3.65 -13.33 23.71
C ALA A 312 -3.34 -12.12 22.81
N GLU A 313 -2.06 -11.81 22.63
CA GLU A 313 -1.59 -10.81 21.68
C GLU A 313 -1.79 -11.30 20.24
N ALA A 314 -1.24 -12.47 19.86
CA ALA A 314 -1.30 -13.02 18.50
C ALA A 314 -2.72 -13.16 17.92
N ARG A 315 -3.72 -13.26 18.79
CA ARG A 315 -5.13 -13.34 18.45
C ARG A 315 -5.74 -12.03 17.94
N LYS A 316 -5.07 -10.90 18.17
CA LYS A 316 -5.58 -9.55 17.87
C LYS A 316 -5.21 -9.12 16.44
N PRO A 317 -6.15 -8.51 15.68
CA PRO A 317 -5.92 -7.99 14.33
C PRO A 317 -4.75 -7.01 14.19
N ASN A 318 -4.44 -6.24 15.25
CA ASN A 318 -3.45 -5.17 15.18
C ASN A 318 -2.05 -5.68 14.77
N ASN A 319 -1.70 -6.92 15.11
CA ASN A 319 -0.38 -7.48 14.77
C ASN A 319 -0.30 -7.81 13.28
N CYS A 320 -1.41 -8.28 12.70
CA CYS A 320 -1.51 -8.47 11.26
C CYS A 320 -1.40 -7.12 10.52
N GLY A 321 -2.04 -6.07 11.07
CA GLY A 321 -2.08 -4.73 10.48
C GLY A 321 -0.75 -3.97 10.44
N ILE A 322 0.33 -4.51 11.01
CA ILE A 322 1.68 -4.00 10.79
C ILE A 322 2.17 -4.28 9.36
N CYS A 323 1.80 -5.43 8.80
CA CYS A 323 2.24 -5.87 7.47
C CYS A 323 1.09 -5.89 6.45
N HIS A 324 -0.09 -6.39 6.84
CA HIS A 324 -1.28 -6.50 5.99
C HIS A 324 -2.05 -5.18 5.91
N THR A 325 -1.40 -4.16 5.36
CA THR A 325 -1.89 -2.78 5.32
C THR A 325 -1.36 -2.08 4.08
N GLY A 326 -1.94 -0.94 3.72
CA GLY A 326 -1.36 -0.07 2.69
C GLY A 326 -1.74 -0.43 1.26
N LEU A 327 -1.08 0.23 0.31
CA LEU A 327 -1.60 0.47 -1.04
C LEU A 327 -1.85 -0.78 -1.88
N ASP A 328 -1.03 -1.81 -1.71
CA ASP A 328 -1.00 -3.05 -2.47
C ASP A 328 -1.72 -4.22 -1.77
N HIS A 329 -2.09 -4.07 -0.50
CA HIS A 329 -2.88 -5.06 0.23
C HIS A 329 -3.53 -4.48 1.51
N TYR A 330 -4.74 -3.93 1.33
CA TYR A 330 -5.50 -3.25 2.39
C TYR A 330 -6.27 -4.17 3.36
N GLU A 331 -5.86 -5.41 3.64
CA GLU A 331 -6.73 -6.32 4.42
C GLU A 331 -7.11 -5.75 5.78
N TYR A 332 -6.16 -5.13 6.47
CA TYR A 332 -6.43 -4.54 7.77
C TYR A 332 -7.42 -3.37 7.68
N GLU A 333 -7.24 -2.44 6.75
CA GLU A 333 -8.19 -1.34 6.58
C GLU A 333 -9.58 -1.85 6.19
N MET A 334 -9.66 -2.83 5.29
CA MET A 334 -10.94 -3.42 4.88
C MET A 334 -11.62 -4.15 6.04
N TYR A 335 -10.87 -4.87 6.86
CA TYR A 335 -11.41 -5.46 8.08
C TYR A 335 -11.94 -4.37 9.04
N ARG A 336 -11.16 -3.32 9.29
CA ARG A 336 -11.52 -2.20 10.18
C ARG A 336 -12.76 -1.44 9.69
N GLU A 337 -12.92 -1.28 8.38
CA GLU A 337 -14.08 -0.64 7.72
C GLU A 337 -15.33 -1.53 7.65
N SER A 338 -15.27 -2.78 8.13
CA SER A 338 -16.39 -3.71 8.14
C SER A 338 -17.15 -3.70 9.47
N TYR A 339 -18.33 -4.32 9.49
CA TYR A 339 -19.04 -4.59 10.76
C TYR A 339 -18.23 -5.49 11.69
N HIS A 340 -17.36 -6.38 11.17
CA HIS A 340 -16.49 -7.19 12.01
C HIS A 340 -15.46 -6.33 12.76
N GLY A 341 -14.82 -5.41 12.04
CA GLY A 341 -13.87 -4.45 12.61
C GLY A 341 -14.52 -3.52 13.62
N MET A 342 -15.70 -2.99 13.28
CA MET A 342 -16.47 -2.10 14.17
C MET A 342 -16.82 -2.78 15.51
N ILE A 343 -17.31 -4.02 15.49
CA ILE A 343 -17.63 -4.76 16.72
C ILE A 343 -16.35 -5.06 17.51
N TYR A 344 -15.26 -5.46 16.83
CA TYR A 344 -13.97 -5.69 17.48
C TYR A 344 -13.48 -4.44 18.19
N GLU A 345 -13.44 -3.29 17.51
CA GLU A 345 -13.00 -2.03 18.11
C GLU A 345 -13.83 -1.64 19.34
N SER A 346 -15.14 -1.83 19.23
CA SER A 346 -16.09 -1.44 20.27
C SER A 346 -16.02 -2.34 21.50
N GLU A 347 -15.75 -3.63 21.33
CA GLU A 347 -15.95 -4.62 22.40
C GLU A 347 -14.68 -5.35 22.85
N GLN A 348 -13.57 -5.31 22.11
CA GLN A 348 -12.37 -6.13 22.37
C GLN A 348 -11.83 -6.04 23.80
N HIS A 349 -11.99 -4.89 24.46
CA HIS A 349 -11.51 -4.64 25.81
C HIS A 349 -12.28 -5.44 26.88
N THR A 350 -13.45 -5.98 26.53
CA THR A 350 -14.30 -6.81 27.40
C THR A 350 -14.07 -8.31 27.21
N TRP A 351 -13.34 -8.71 26.18
CA TRP A 351 -13.21 -10.11 25.81
C TRP A 351 -12.10 -10.82 26.59
N ASP A 352 -12.30 -12.11 26.85
CA ASP A 352 -11.24 -12.99 27.36
C ASP A 352 -10.35 -13.47 26.22
N TRP A 353 -9.23 -12.78 26.01
CA TRP A 353 -8.24 -13.11 24.99
C TRP A 353 -7.45 -14.40 25.27
N THR A 354 -7.63 -15.02 26.44
CA THR A 354 -6.99 -16.32 26.76
C THR A 354 -7.70 -17.48 26.08
N LYS A 355 -8.95 -17.31 25.64
CA LYS A 355 -9.74 -18.35 24.96
C LYS A 355 -9.29 -18.61 23.51
N PRO A 356 -9.42 -19.85 23.00
CA PRO A 356 -9.18 -20.14 21.59
C PRO A 356 -10.13 -19.41 20.64
N MET A 357 -9.70 -19.16 19.41
CA MET A 357 -10.50 -18.53 18.36
C MET A 357 -11.62 -19.46 17.85
N LYS A 358 -12.72 -19.51 18.60
CA LYS A 358 -13.91 -20.32 18.31
C LYS A 358 -15.18 -19.47 18.36
N PRO A 359 -16.23 -19.82 17.60
CA PRO A 359 -17.46 -19.02 17.53
C PRO A 359 -18.09 -18.75 18.90
N GLU A 360 -18.04 -19.74 19.79
CA GLU A 360 -18.63 -19.62 21.14
C GLU A 360 -17.90 -18.62 22.05
N ASN A 361 -16.65 -18.27 21.73
CA ASN A 361 -15.80 -17.42 22.58
C ASN A 361 -15.79 -15.95 22.16
N TYR A 362 -16.14 -15.65 20.91
CA TYR A 362 -15.99 -14.31 20.34
C TYR A 362 -17.20 -13.92 19.49
N LYS A 363 -17.71 -12.71 19.72
CA LYS A 363 -18.89 -12.18 19.01
C LYS A 363 -18.64 -11.91 17.52
N THR A 364 -17.41 -11.57 17.16
CA THR A 364 -17.01 -11.27 15.77
C THR A 364 -15.63 -11.90 15.50
N PRO A 365 -15.35 -12.33 14.26
CA PRO A 365 -14.05 -12.89 13.90
C PRO A 365 -12.93 -11.83 13.93
N THR A 366 -11.70 -12.30 14.16
CA THR A 366 -10.45 -11.56 13.90
C THR A 366 -9.72 -12.16 12.68
N CYS A 367 -8.58 -11.58 12.30
CA CYS A 367 -7.70 -12.15 11.27
C CYS A 367 -7.31 -13.61 11.60
N ALA A 368 -6.82 -13.83 12.84
CA ALA A 368 -6.43 -15.15 13.32
C ALA A 368 -7.61 -16.14 13.35
N TYR A 369 -8.82 -15.69 13.66
CA TYR A 369 -10.01 -16.55 13.63
C TYR A 369 -10.26 -17.15 12.23
N CYS A 370 -10.20 -16.33 11.19
CA CYS A 370 -10.53 -16.77 9.83
C CYS A 370 -9.37 -17.48 9.12
N HIS A 371 -8.14 -17.02 9.35
CA HIS A 371 -6.96 -17.46 8.60
C HIS A 371 -6.07 -18.46 9.35
N MET A 372 -6.14 -18.50 10.68
CA MET A 372 -5.40 -19.44 11.54
C MET A 372 -6.38 -20.33 12.31
N ARG A 373 -7.32 -20.94 11.58
CA ARG A 373 -8.42 -21.75 12.14
C ARG A 373 -7.85 -22.85 13.02
N ASP A 374 -8.42 -23.02 14.21
CA ASP A 374 -7.97 -23.98 15.22
C ASP A 374 -6.48 -23.86 15.62
N GLY A 375 -5.85 -22.70 15.38
CA GLY A 375 -4.43 -22.46 15.70
C GLY A 375 -3.46 -22.91 14.61
N GLU A 376 -3.94 -23.23 13.40
CA GLU A 376 -3.09 -23.50 12.23
C GLU A 376 -2.11 -22.35 11.95
N HIS A 377 -0.83 -22.67 11.75
CA HIS A 377 0.24 -21.68 11.48
C HIS A 377 0.52 -21.49 9.99
N ASN A 378 -0.01 -22.35 9.12
CA ASN A 378 -0.10 -22.07 7.69
C ASN A 378 -1.30 -21.17 7.41
N ALA A 379 -1.13 -19.85 7.55
CA ALA A 379 -2.18 -18.86 7.30
C ALA A 379 -2.74 -18.88 5.85
N GLN A 380 -1.99 -19.46 4.90
CA GLN A 380 -2.40 -19.61 3.51
C GLN A 380 -3.28 -20.85 3.28
N LYS A 381 -3.26 -21.84 4.18
CA LYS A 381 -3.88 -23.18 3.99
C LYS A 381 -5.35 -23.15 3.55
N PHE A 382 -6.10 -22.17 4.02
CA PHE A 382 -7.53 -22.03 3.72
C PHE A 382 -7.84 -21.17 2.49
N SER A 383 -6.83 -20.63 1.81
CA SER A 383 -7.00 -19.84 0.59
C SER A 383 -7.55 -20.70 -0.54
N THR A 384 -8.48 -20.16 -1.34
CA THR A 384 -9.00 -20.86 -2.51
C THR A 384 -7.91 -21.11 -3.56
N VAL A 385 -7.11 -20.07 -3.83
CA VAL A 385 -6.04 -20.07 -4.83
C VAL A 385 -5.21 -18.80 -4.65
N ASN A 386 -3.91 -18.86 -4.93
CA ASN A 386 -3.07 -17.67 -5.04
C ASN A 386 -3.43 -16.91 -6.33
N SER A 387 -3.89 -15.67 -6.20
CA SER A 387 -4.24 -14.79 -7.32
C SER A 387 -3.35 -13.55 -7.39
N HIS A 388 -2.09 -13.67 -6.96
CA HIS A 388 -1.10 -12.59 -6.95
C HIS A 388 -1.63 -11.31 -6.30
N MET A 389 -2.00 -11.40 -5.02
CA MET A 389 -2.62 -10.31 -4.23
C MET A 389 -4.00 -9.83 -4.73
N GLY A 390 -4.55 -10.44 -5.78
CA GLY A 390 -5.82 -10.02 -6.40
C GLY A 390 -5.64 -9.36 -7.77
N THR A 391 -4.42 -9.29 -8.29
CA THR A 391 -4.13 -8.76 -9.64
C THR A 391 -4.45 -9.75 -10.75
N SER A 392 -4.68 -11.02 -10.40
CA SER A 392 -5.16 -12.04 -11.33
C SER A 392 -6.65 -12.34 -11.10
N LEU A 393 -7.44 -12.29 -12.18
CA LEU A 393 -8.86 -12.62 -12.12
C LEU A 393 -9.05 -14.11 -11.88
N VAL A 394 -9.83 -14.45 -10.86
CA VAL A 394 -10.34 -15.79 -10.63
C VAL A 394 -11.73 -15.75 -10.03
N ASP A 395 -12.64 -16.53 -10.61
CA ASP A 395 -13.95 -16.79 -10.02
C ASP A 395 -13.80 -17.90 -8.96
N ARG A 396 -13.91 -17.52 -7.68
CA ARG A 396 -13.74 -18.45 -6.55
C ARG A 396 -15.01 -19.27 -6.29
N GLY A 397 -16.13 -18.91 -6.93
CA GLY A 397 -17.41 -19.62 -6.88
C GLY A 397 -17.55 -20.69 -7.96
N ALA A 398 -16.64 -20.71 -8.94
CA ALA A 398 -16.64 -21.69 -10.02
C ALA A 398 -16.63 -23.16 -9.49
N PRO A 399 -17.24 -24.12 -10.22
CA PRO A 399 -17.38 -25.51 -9.75
C PRO A 399 -16.09 -26.18 -9.28
N LYS A 400 -14.94 -25.86 -9.91
CA LYS A 400 -13.63 -26.43 -9.54
C LYS A 400 -13.14 -26.02 -8.15
N TYR A 401 -13.68 -24.94 -7.57
CA TYR A 401 -13.35 -24.44 -6.24
C TYR A 401 -14.45 -24.69 -5.20
N LYS A 402 -15.45 -25.53 -5.53
CA LYS A 402 -16.60 -25.80 -4.66
C LYS A 402 -16.19 -26.21 -3.24
N GLU A 403 -15.17 -27.05 -3.09
CA GLU A 403 -14.70 -27.51 -1.78
C GLU A 403 -14.08 -26.37 -0.96
N ALA A 404 -13.21 -25.57 -1.58
CA ALA A 404 -12.63 -24.39 -0.95
C ALA A 404 -13.72 -23.36 -0.56
N ARG A 405 -14.69 -23.11 -1.45
CA ARG A 405 -15.84 -22.25 -1.17
C ARG A 405 -16.65 -22.79 0.02
N GLN A 406 -16.93 -24.09 0.04
CA GLN A 406 -17.66 -24.71 1.15
C GLN A 406 -16.90 -24.61 2.47
N SER A 407 -15.56 -24.73 2.44
CA SER A 407 -14.71 -24.51 3.61
C SER A 407 -14.86 -23.10 4.18
N TRP A 408 -14.91 -22.06 3.33
CA TRP A 408 -15.18 -20.68 3.78
C TRP A 408 -16.60 -20.50 4.32
N ILE A 409 -17.61 -21.05 3.64
CA ILE A 409 -19.00 -21.02 4.13
C ILE A 409 -19.10 -21.68 5.52
N ASN A 410 -18.36 -22.77 5.75
CA ASN A 410 -18.33 -23.44 7.06
C ASN A 410 -17.70 -22.58 8.15
N THR A 411 -16.69 -21.75 7.84
CA THR A 411 -16.15 -20.76 8.79
C THR A 411 -17.21 -19.72 9.15
N CYS A 412 -17.92 -19.18 8.16
CA CYS A 412 -18.99 -18.20 8.38
C CYS A 412 -20.17 -18.78 9.16
N LYS A 413 -20.44 -20.09 9.00
CA LYS A 413 -21.53 -20.82 9.67
C LYS A 413 -21.44 -20.78 11.20
N GLY A 414 -20.26 -20.49 11.76
CA GLY A 414 -20.11 -20.27 13.21
C GLY A 414 -21.04 -19.19 13.76
N CYS A 415 -21.37 -18.17 12.95
CA CYS A 415 -22.19 -17.03 13.37
C CYS A 415 -23.36 -16.69 12.41
N HIS A 416 -23.37 -17.26 11.19
CA HIS A 416 -24.32 -16.89 10.14
C HIS A 416 -25.02 -18.10 9.50
N SER A 417 -26.16 -17.85 8.86
CA SER A 417 -26.77 -18.82 7.95
C SER A 417 -25.82 -19.12 6.78
N PRO A 418 -25.63 -20.39 6.38
CA PRO A 418 -24.79 -20.75 5.23
C PRO A 418 -25.21 -20.07 3.92
N ARG A 419 -26.51 -19.80 3.74
CA ARG A 419 -27.01 -19.09 2.55
C ARG A 419 -26.51 -17.65 2.51
N PHE A 420 -26.60 -16.93 3.63
CA PHE A 420 -26.08 -15.56 3.72
C PHE A 420 -24.59 -15.51 3.41
N ALA A 421 -23.81 -16.46 3.94
CA ALA A 421 -22.38 -16.54 3.65
C ALA A 421 -22.10 -16.84 2.17
N ALA A 422 -22.86 -17.74 1.55
CA ALA A 422 -22.74 -18.04 0.13
C ALA A 422 -23.03 -16.81 -0.75
N ASP A 423 -24.15 -16.12 -0.48
CA ASP A 423 -24.57 -14.93 -1.24
C ASP A 423 -23.51 -13.80 -1.14
N GLN A 424 -22.90 -13.60 0.03
CA GLN A 424 -21.81 -12.61 0.22
C GLN A 424 -20.55 -12.96 -0.59
N LEU A 425 -20.15 -14.24 -0.58
CA LEU A 425 -18.98 -14.69 -1.32
C LEU A 425 -19.22 -14.71 -2.84
N GLU A 426 -20.45 -14.94 -3.28
CA GLU A 426 -20.86 -14.78 -4.69
C GLU A 426 -20.82 -13.31 -5.12
N ALA A 427 -21.32 -12.39 -4.29
CA ALA A 427 -21.21 -10.95 -4.56
C ALA A 427 -19.74 -10.50 -4.68
N MET A 428 -18.83 -11.06 -3.88
CA MET A 428 -17.39 -10.86 -4.04
C MET A 428 -16.90 -11.32 -5.42
N ASP A 429 -17.28 -12.51 -5.86
CA ASP A 429 -16.88 -13.03 -7.18
C ASP A 429 -17.33 -12.10 -8.31
N GLU A 430 -18.58 -11.64 -8.27
CA GLU A 430 -19.14 -10.73 -9.28
C GLU A 430 -18.46 -9.36 -9.28
N ALA A 431 -18.23 -8.77 -8.10
CA ALA A 431 -17.54 -7.49 -7.98
C ALA A 431 -16.12 -7.53 -8.57
N ILE A 432 -15.40 -8.63 -8.35
CA ILE A 432 -14.07 -8.85 -8.94
C ILE A 432 -14.20 -8.99 -10.46
N LYS A 433 -15.13 -9.79 -10.98
CA LYS A 433 -15.32 -9.93 -12.44
C LYS A 433 -15.58 -8.58 -13.13
N VAL A 434 -16.38 -7.72 -12.49
CA VAL A 434 -16.66 -6.36 -12.98
C VAL A 434 -15.43 -5.46 -12.87
N SER A 435 -14.65 -5.49 -11.78
CA SER A 435 -13.44 -4.64 -11.69
C SER A 435 -12.44 -4.94 -12.81
N PHE A 436 -12.32 -6.21 -13.22
CA PHE A 436 -11.45 -6.59 -14.32
C PHE A 436 -11.95 -6.16 -15.71
N THR A 437 -13.22 -5.76 -15.90
CA THR A 437 -13.66 -5.18 -17.18
C THR A 437 -13.02 -3.80 -17.37
N LYS A 438 -12.98 -2.99 -16.31
CA LYS A 438 -12.37 -1.65 -16.30
C LYS A 438 -10.86 -1.74 -16.54
N TRP A 439 -10.19 -2.70 -15.90
CA TRP A 439 -8.78 -2.98 -16.15
C TRP A 439 -8.50 -3.32 -17.61
N ARG A 440 -9.29 -4.23 -18.22
CA ARG A 440 -9.11 -4.60 -19.63
C ARG A 440 -9.36 -3.43 -20.58
N GLU A 441 -10.31 -2.56 -20.27
CA GLU A 441 -10.56 -1.33 -21.04
C GLU A 441 -9.35 -0.39 -20.99
N ALA A 442 -8.79 -0.15 -19.79
CA ALA A 442 -7.58 0.66 -19.65
C ALA A 442 -6.40 0.05 -20.42
N MET A 443 -6.14 -1.25 -20.25
CA MET A 443 -5.03 -1.91 -20.92
C MET A 443 -5.15 -1.91 -22.43
N LYS A 444 -6.35 -2.00 -22.99
CA LYS A 444 -6.53 -1.84 -24.44
C LYS A 444 -5.97 -0.51 -24.92
N ILE A 445 -6.28 0.58 -24.21
CA ILE A 445 -5.81 1.93 -24.56
C ILE A 445 -4.29 2.03 -24.44
N VAL A 446 -3.72 1.54 -23.34
CA VAL A 446 -2.27 1.62 -23.10
C VAL A 446 -1.49 0.81 -24.13
N VAL A 447 -1.94 -0.42 -24.41
CA VAL A 447 -1.29 -1.30 -25.40
C VAL A 447 -1.40 -0.73 -26.81
N ASP A 448 -2.52 -0.10 -27.17
CA ASP A 448 -2.63 0.58 -28.46
C ASP A 448 -1.59 1.70 -28.60
N LEU A 449 -1.41 2.54 -27.57
CA LEU A 449 -0.40 3.59 -27.60
C LEU A 449 1.03 3.03 -27.71
N TYR A 450 1.32 1.94 -27.00
CA TYR A 450 2.62 1.27 -27.11
C TYR A 450 2.87 0.76 -28.54
N ASN A 451 1.90 0.03 -29.12
CA ASN A 451 2.00 -0.51 -30.48
C ASN A 451 2.09 0.61 -31.54
N ASP A 452 1.39 1.72 -31.31
CA ASP A 452 1.39 2.89 -32.19
C ASP A 452 2.67 3.75 -32.02
N GLY A 453 3.56 3.44 -31.07
CA GLY A 453 4.77 4.23 -30.78
C GLY A 453 4.46 5.62 -30.22
N MET A 454 3.38 5.74 -29.44
CA MET A 454 2.82 7.00 -28.94
C MET A 454 2.96 7.20 -27.43
N LEU A 455 3.67 6.33 -26.71
CA LEU A 455 4.03 6.63 -25.33
C LEU A 455 5.06 7.77 -25.31
N ASP A 456 5.02 8.61 -24.28
CA ASP A 456 6.06 9.60 -24.02
C ASP A 456 6.40 9.55 -22.52
N PRO A 457 7.60 9.03 -22.16
CA PRO A 457 8.61 8.43 -23.02
C PRO A 457 8.22 7.03 -23.54
N MET A 458 8.89 6.54 -24.58
CA MET A 458 8.85 5.12 -24.95
C MET A 458 9.93 4.33 -24.15
N PRO A 459 9.84 2.99 -24.04
CA PRO A 459 10.75 2.20 -23.19
C PRO A 459 12.27 2.38 -23.43
N GLN A 460 12.67 2.75 -24.64
CA GLN A 460 14.07 2.93 -25.09
C GLN A 460 14.63 4.29 -24.64
N ASP A 461 13.73 5.22 -24.35
CA ASP A 461 14.03 6.56 -23.86
C ASP A 461 14.11 6.61 -22.32
N LEU A 462 13.68 5.56 -21.64
CA LEU A 462 13.82 5.40 -20.19
C LEU A 462 15.21 4.87 -19.81
N ALA A 463 15.54 4.89 -18.53
CA ALA A 463 16.63 4.06 -18.00
C ALA A 463 16.28 2.56 -18.13
N PRO A 464 17.28 1.67 -18.28
CA PRO A 464 17.04 0.24 -18.37
C PRO A 464 16.37 -0.29 -17.09
N ASP A 465 15.50 -1.28 -17.25
CA ASP A 465 14.83 -2.00 -16.16
C ASP A 465 15.83 -2.82 -15.31
N TYR A 466 15.35 -3.50 -14.27
CA TYR A 466 16.22 -4.32 -13.41
C TYR A 466 17.03 -5.38 -14.18
N ALA A 467 16.56 -5.80 -15.36
CA ALA A 467 17.17 -6.78 -16.25
C ALA A 467 18.23 -6.18 -17.19
N GLY A 468 18.35 -4.85 -17.24
CA GLY A 468 19.20 -4.16 -18.20
C GLY A 468 18.51 -3.96 -19.55
N HIS A 469 17.19 -4.16 -19.63
CA HIS A 469 16.41 -4.08 -20.85
C HIS A 469 15.62 -2.79 -20.95
N TYR A 470 15.21 -2.46 -22.18
CA TYR A 470 14.35 -1.33 -22.50
C TYR A 470 12.97 -1.85 -22.93
N THR A 471 12.32 -2.57 -22.01
CA THR A 471 11.07 -3.30 -22.28
C THR A 471 9.89 -2.58 -21.65
N PHE A 472 8.75 -2.62 -22.35
CA PHE A 472 7.49 -2.08 -21.85
C PHE A 472 7.08 -2.75 -20.54
N SER A 473 6.75 -1.97 -19.52
CA SER A 473 6.61 -2.46 -18.15
C SER A 473 5.42 -3.40 -17.95
N LEU A 474 4.31 -3.16 -18.66
CA LEU A 474 3.05 -3.87 -18.41
C LEU A 474 2.87 -5.15 -19.23
N LEU A 475 3.73 -5.39 -20.24
CA LEU A 475 3.74 -6.63 -21.03
C LEU A 475 5.18 -7.01 -21.40
N GLY A 476 5.61 -8.19 -20.97
CA GLY A 476 6.94 -8.74 -21.27
C GLY A 476 8.08 -8.16 -20.42
N GLY A 477 7.91 -6.97 -19.83
CA GLY A 477 8.85 -6.35 -18.90
C GLY A 477 8.45 -6.48 -17.42
N GLU A 478 9.18 -5.76 -16.58
CA GLU A 478 8.92 -5.62 -15.15
C GLU A 478 7.73 -4.67 -14.89
N GLY A 479 6.62 -5.20 -14.36
CA GLY A 479 5.52 -4.36 -13.87
C GLY A 479 5.98 -3.49 -12.69
N ARG A 480 5.92 -2.17 -12.83
CA ARG A 480 6.47 -1.21 -11.86
C ARG A 480 5.77 0.14 -11.92
N MET A 481 6.01 0.96 -10.89
CA MET A 481 5.47 2.31 -10.70
C MET A 481 6.54 3.42 -10.78
N TYR A 482 7.78 3.07 -11.09
CA TYR A 482 8.92 3.98 -11.20
C TYR A 482 9.66 3.75 -12.52
N ASN A 483 10.35 4.79 -13.04
CA ASN A 483 11.08 4.71 -14.31
C ASN A 483 10.21 4.11 -15.44
N VAL A 484 9.05 4.74 -15.65
CA VAL A 484 8.01 4.40 -16.64
C VAL A 484 7.31 5.68 -17.10
N SER A 485 6.57 5.63 -18.20
CA SER A 485 5.66 6.71 -18.58
C SER A 485 4.50 6.87 -17.58
N ASP A 486 3.89 8.06 -17.52
CA ASP A 486 2.80 8.31 -16.56
C ASP A 486 1.58 7.40 -16.80
N ILE A 487 1.32 7.05 -18.07
CA ILE A 487 0.22 6.16 -18.40
C ILE A 487 0.51 4.71 -17.97
N GLU A 488 1.77 4.27 -18.03
CA GLU A 488 2.20 2.99 -17.48
C GLU A 488 2.05 2.95 -15.95
N ARG A 489 2.53 3.99 -15.25
CA ARG A 489 2.35 4.15 -13.79
C ARG A 489 0.86 4.11 -13.43
N THR A 490 0.03 4.88 -14.13
CA THR A 490 -1.41 4.96 -13.86
C THR A 490 -2.09 3.60 -14.06
N ALA A 491 -1.77 2.87 -15.12
CA ALA A 491 -2.30 1.53 -15.33
C ALA A 491 -1.80 0.53 -14.27
N PHE A 492 -0.53 0.59 -13.90
CA PHE A 492 0.02 -0.21 -12.80
C PHE A 492 -0.78 0.01 -11.51
N GLU A 493 -0.99 1.26 -11.10
CA GLU A 493 -1.75 1.60 -9.90
C GLU A 493 -3.21 1.12 -9.98
N MET A 494 -3.83 1.27 -11.16
CA MET A 494 -5.19 0.80 -11.39
C MET A 494 -5.32 -0.72 -11.14
N LEU A 495 -4.33 -1.51 -11.53
CA LEU A 495 -4.32 -2.95 -11.26
C LEU A 495 -3.92 -3.26 -9.81
N VAL A 496 -2.74 -2.81 -9.41
CA VAL A 496 -2.05 -3.25 -8.19
C VAL A 496 -2.57 -2.57 -6.94
N TYR A 497 -3.10 -1.34 -7.02
CA TYR A 497 -3.59 -0.62 -5.83
C TYR A 497 -5.11 -0.50 -5.75
N ILE A 498 -5.83 -0.76 -6.85
CA ILE A 498 -7.28 -0.48 -6.91
C ILE A 498 -8.06 -1.74 -7.26
N THR A 499 -7.66 -2.46 -8.30
CA THR A 499 -8.36 -3.71 -8.70
C THR A 499 -8.24 -4.77 -7.61
N ASN A 500 -7.07 -4.90 -6.98
CA ASN A 500 -6.87 -5.73 -5.78
C ASN A 500 -7.76 -5.29 -4.60
N ALA A 501 -7.98 -3.99 -4.41
CA ALA A 501 -8.69 -3.42 -3.28
C ALA A 501 -10.17 -3.77 -3.35
N VAL A 502 -10.74 -3.89 -4.56
CA VAL A 502 -12.10 -4.44 -4.75
C VAL A 502 -12.19 -5.85 -4.18
N TYR A 503 -11.21 -6.72 -4.49
CA TYR A 503 -11.17 -8.07 -3.92
C TYR A 503 -11.06 -8.04 -2.40
N LYS A 504 -10.08 -7.32 -1.85
CA LYS A 504 -9.85 -7.27 -0.40
C LYS A 504 -11.06 -6.67 0.33
N ALA A 505 -11.69 -5.63 -0.22
CA ALA A 505 -12.84 -4.99 0.38
C ALA A 505 -14.05 -5.93 0.46
N MET A 506 -14.37 -6.60 -0.65
CA MET A 506 -15.50 -7.53 -0.68
C MET A 506 -15.25 -8.77 0.19
N ALA A 507 -14.01 -9.28 0.21
CA ALA A 507 -13.64 -10.42 1.06
C ALA A 507 -13.77 -10.14 2.57
N HIS A 508 -13.61 -8.87 2.98
CA HIS A 508 -13.66 -8.47 4.39
C HIS A 508 -14.96 -7.73 4.76
N GLY A 509 -15.90 -7.57 3.83
CA GLY A 509 -17.18 -6.88 4.09
C GLY A 509 -17.08 -5.35 4.21
N ALA A 510 -16.03 -4.75 3.63
CA ALA A 510 -15.82 -3.31 3.60
C ALA A 510 -16.68 -2.66 2.49
N MET A 511 -17.94 -2.38 2.79
CA MET A 511 -18.90 -1.86 1.79
C MET A 511 -18.45 -0.54 1.16
N TYR A 512 -17.95 0.39 1.98
CA TYR A 512 -17.44 1.67 1.50
C TYR A 512 -16.12 1.49 0.74
N GLY A 513 -15.20 0.68 1.30
CA GLY A 513 -13.93 0.33 0.67
C GLY A 513 -14.08 -0.24 -0.74
N ALA A 514 -15.08 -1.11 -0.98
CA ALA A 514 -15.32 -1.76 -2.27
C ALA A 514 -15.87 -0.79 -3.34
N THR A 515 -16.45 0.33 -2.92
CA THR A 515 -17.18 1.26 -3.80
C THR A 515 -16.50 2.63 -3.84
N TYR A 516 -16.85 3.51 -2.90
CA TYR A 516 -16.42 4.91 -2.82
C TYR A 516 -15.00 5.10 -2.28
N GLY A 517 -14.53 4.19 -1.44
CA GLY A 517 -13.22 4.25 -0.82
C GLY A 517 -12.10 3.95 -1.82
N LYS A 518 -11.60 2.72 -1.80
CA LYS A 518 -10.40 2.31 -2.55
C LYS A 518 -10.73 1.40 -3.75
N GLY A 519 -12.00 1.07 -3.96
CA GLY A 519 -12.45 0.09 -4.96
C GLY A 519 -13.02 0.72 -6.23
N ALA A 520 -14.26 0.35 -6.56
CA ALA A 520 -14.83 0.48 -7.89
C ALA A 520 -14.81 1.91 -8.46
N PHE A 521 -15.16 2.94 -7.67
CA PHE A 521 -15.23 4.33 -8.16
C PHE A 521 -13.86 5.01 -8.19
N LEU A 522 -12.91 4.55 -7.37
CA LEU A 522 -11.51 4.94 -7.53
C LEU A 522 -10.97 4.40 -8.87
N GLN A 523 -11.35 3.17 -9.21
CA GLN A 523 -10.99 2.55 -10.49
C GLN A 523 -11.57 3.32 -11.69
N ASP A 524 -12.79 3.84 -11.59
CA ASP A 524 -13.38 4.70 -12.63
C ASP A 524 -12.58 5.99 -12.83
N ARG A 525 -12.11 6.60 -11.74
CA ARG A 525 -11.27 7.81 -11.80
C ARG A 525 -9.94 7.55 -12.49
N TRP A 526 -9.30 6.41 -12.21
CA TRP A 526 -8.05 6.00 -12.89
C TRP A 526 -8.28 5.68 -14.37
N LEU A 527 -9.39 5.03 -14.71
CA LEU A 527 -9.76 4.81 -16.11
C LEU A 527 -9.94 6.13 -16.88
N ILE A 528 -10.52 7.16 -16.24
CA ILE A 528 -10.61 8.50 -16.82
C ILE A 528 -9.23 9.12 -17.02
N GLN A 529 -8.31 8.96 -16.06
CA GLN A 529 -6.94 9.45 -16.20
C GLN A 529 -6.21 8.78 -17.37
N VAL A 530 -6.32 7.45 -17.51
CA VAL A 530 -5.76 6.71 -18.67
C VAL A 530 -6.33 7.24 -19.99
N LYS A 531 -7.65 7.46 -20.07
CA LYS A 531 -8.29 8.01 -21.28
C LYS A 531 -7.83 9.43 -21.58
N ALA A 532 -7.69 10.27 -20.55
CA ALA A 532 -7.25 11.66 -20.70
C ALA A 532 -5.79 11.73 -21.18
N GLU A 533 -4.92 10.92 -20.58
CA GLU A 533 -3.51 10.84 -20.96
C GLU A 533 -3.33 10.31 -22.38
N ALA A 534 -4.06 9.26 -22.74
CA ALA A 534 -4.08 8.74 -24.11
C ALA A 534 -4.55 9.79 -25.13
N SER A 535 -5.60 10.56 -24.79
CA SER A 535 -6.09 11.65 -25.64
C SER A 535 -5.03 12.74 -25.81
N LYS A 536 -4.32 13.09 -24.74
CA LYS A 536 -3.20 14.06 -24.77
C LYS A 536 -2.09 13.57 -25.70
N LEU A 537 -1.60 12.36 -25.50
CA LEU A 537 -0.51 11.76 -26.30
C LEU A 537 -0.86 11.70 -27.79
N ARG A 538 -2.07 11.21 -28.13
CA ARG A 538 -2.53 11.14 -29.53
C ARG A 538 -2.66 12.52 -30.18
N ARG A 539 -3.16 13.52 -29.45
CA ARG A 539 -3.31 14.88 -29.97
C ARG A 539 -1.96 15.57 -30.17
N ILE A 540 -1.01 15.40 -29.25
CA ILE A 540 0.35 15.93 -29.38
C ILE A 540 1.01 15.29 -30.59
N LYS A 541 0.98 13.95 -30.70
CA LYS A 541 1.56 13.23 -31.83
C LYS A 541 1.00 13.69 -33.18
N ALA A 542 -0.33 13.83 -33.29
CA ALA A 542 -0.97 14.32 -34.50
C ALA A 542 -0.56 15.77 -34.87
N LEU A 543 -0.30 16.62 -33.87
CA LEU A 543 0.21 17.97 -34.09
C LEU A 543 1.66 17.94 -34.55
N GLU A 544 2.52 17.17 -33.89
CA GLU A 544 3.94 16.98 -34.24
C GLU A 544 4.09 16.50 -35.69
N GLU A 545 3.34 15.46 -36.07
CA GLU A 545 3.32 14.94 -37.44
C GLU A 545 2.86 15.99 -38.45
N ARG A 546 1.83 16.77 -38.11
CA ARG A 546 1.31 17.83 -38.99
C ARG A 546 2.30 18.96 -39.22
N VAL A 547 3.10 19.32 -38.21
CA VAL A 547 4.09 20.40 -38.32
C VAL A 547 5.51 19.91 -38.61
N GLY A 548 5.70 18.60 -38.76
CA GLY A 548 7.01 17.99 -39.06
C GLY A 548 7.98 17.96 -37.88
N ILE A 549 7.51 18.10 -36.63
CA ILE A 549 8.37 17.98 -35.44
C ILE A 549 8.69 16.52 -35.18
N LYS A 550 9.98 16.20 -35.06
CA LYS A 550 10.45 14.90 -34.58
C LYS A 550 10.73 15.01 -33.09
N HIS A 551 9.71 14.74 -32.28
CA HIS A 551 9.86 14.73 -30.83
C HIS A 551 10.95 13.74 -30.39
N LYS A 552 11.71 14.16 -29.39
CA LYS A 552 12.68 13.34 -28.66
C LYS A 552 12.33 13.45 -27.19
N ALA A 553 12.17 12.31 -26.53
CA ALA A 553 11.95 12.28 -25.09
C ALA A 553 13.07 13.04 -24.37
N TYR A 554 12.70 13.75 -23.31
CA TYR A 554 13.65 14.50 -22.49
C TYR A 554 14.62 13.60 -21.74
N ASP A 555 15.86 14.07 -21.60
CA ASP A 555 16.95 13.31 -20.96
C ASP A 555 16.65 12.91 -19.51
N PHE A 556 15.82 13.68 -18.79
CA PHE A 556 15.43 13.36 -17.41
C PHE A 556 14.64 12.05 -17.28
N TRP A 557 14.11 11.51 -18.38
CA TRP A 557 13.51 10.17 -18.39
C TRP A 557 14.55 9.06 -18.28
N LYS A 558 15.78 9.34 -18.75
CA LYS A 558 16.87 8.38 -18.82
C LYS A 558 17.91 8.57 -17.74
N HIS A 559 18.26 9.81 -17.44
CA HIS A 559 19.34 10.15 -16.52
C HIS A 559 18.88 11.09 -15.41
N GLY A 560 19.59 11.03 -14.29
CA GLY A 560 19.30 11.81 -13.10
C GLY A 560 19.91 11.18 -11.85
N GLU A 561 20.14 12.00 -10.82
CA GLU A 561 20.88 11.59 -9.61
C GLU A 561 20.38 10.26 -9.01
N TYR A 562 19.07 10.02 -9.00
CA TYR A 562 18.48 8.76 -8.55
C TYR A 562 18.47 7.69 -9.66
N THR A 563 18.04 8.04 -10.86
CA THR A 563 17.87 7.13 -12.00
C THR A 563 19.19 6.44 -12.38
N ASP A 564 20.32 7.12 -12.21
CA ASP A 564 21.66 6.60 -12.49
C ASP A 564 22.15 5.59 -11.43
N LEU A 565 21.48 5.48 -10.27
CA LEU A 565 21.82 4.49 -9.23
C LEU A 565 21.27 3.09 -9.54
N LEU A 566 20.23 3.01 -10.38
CA LEU A 566 19.45 1.80 -10.61
C LEU A 566 20.30 0.65 -11.16
N LEU A 567 19.91 -0.58 -10.79
CA LEU A 567 20.64 -1.80 -11.15
C LEU A 567 20.78 -2.00 -12.67
N GLY A 568 19.78 -1.57 -13.45
CA GLY A 568 19.73 -1.83 -14.90
C GLY A 568 21.00 -1.43 -15.65
N TRP A 569 21.62 -0.32 -15.26
CA TRP A 569 22.88 0.16 -15.85
C TRP A 569 24.09 -0.75 -15.61
N LYS A 570 24.03 -1.59 -14.57
CA LYS A 570 25.14 -2.43 -14.10
C LYS A 570 25.02 -3.88 -14.57
N ARG A 571 23.90 -4.24 -15.21
CA ARG A 571 23.61 -5.60 -15.69
C ARG A 571 24.55 -6.01 -16.81
N LYS A 572 24.93 -7.29 -16.82
CA LYS A 572 25.85 -7.88 -17.80
C LYS A 572 25.60 -9.38 -17.97
N PRO A 573 25.85 -9.97 -19.15
CA PRO A 573 25.66 -11.40 -19.36
C PRO A 573 26.39 -12.26 -18.31
N GLY A 574 25.69 -13.24 -17.74
CA GLY A 574 26.25 -14.18 -16.75
C GLY A 574 26.29 -13.68 -15.31
N ASP A 575 25.64 -12.54 -14.99
CA ASP A 575 25.59 -11.97 -13.64
C ASP A 575 24.51 -12.58 -12.72
N VAL A 576 23.71 -13.53 -13.25
CA VAL A 576 22.70 -14.31 -12.51
C VAL A 576 23.21 -15.73 -12.30
N ASP A 577 23.22 -16.19 -11.05
CA ASP A 577 23.59 -17.55 -10.68
C ASP A 577 22.34 -18.44 -10.60
N LYS A 578 21.89 -18.99 -11.74
CA LYS A 578 20.70 -19.85 -11.79
C LYS A 578 20.82 -21.09 -10.89
N ALA A 579 22.03 -21.55 -10.57
CA ALA A 579 22.24 -22.70 -9.67
C ALA A 579 22.01 -22.35 -8.19
N ALA A 580 22.05 -21.06 -7.82
CA ALA A 580 21.80 -20.58 -6.47
C ALA A 580 20.31 -20.38 -6.14
N CYS A 581 19.42 -20.69 -7.07
CA CYS A 581 17.98 -20.68 -6.85
C CYS A 581 17.56 -21.87 -5.98
N LYS A 582 17.06 -21.60 -4.78
CA LYS A 582 16.70 -22.60 -3.77
C LYS A 582 15.20 -22.60 -3.51
N HIS A 583 14.41 -22.91 -4.53
CA HIS A 583 12.97 -23.12 -4.36
C HIS A 583 12.72 -24.59 -4.02
N GLU A 584 12.28 -24.88 -2.80
CA GLU A 584 11.81 -26.23 -2.48
C GLU A 584 10.51 -26.52 -3.27
N GLY A 585 10.64 -27.24 -4.38
CA GLY A 585 9.50 -27.76 -5.15
C GLY A 585 8.81 -26.78 -6.12
N ALA A 586 9.39 -25.62 -6.43
CA ALA A 586 8.90 -24.71 -7.47
C ALA A 586 10.02 -24.36 -8.47
N ASP A 587 9.68 -24.16 -9.75
CA ASP A 587 10.66 -23.72 -10.74
C ASP A 587 11.25 -22.36 -10.34
N CYS A 588 12.50 -22.12 -10.71
CA CYS A 588 13.12 -20.81 -10.54
C CYS A 588 12.29 -19.74 -11.26
N LEU A 589 11.81 -18.74 -10.51
CA LEU A 589 11.09 -17.63 -11.10
C LEU A 589 12.02 -16.96 -12.12
N VAL A 590 11.60 -16.91 -13.37
CA VAL A 590 12.28 -16.25 -14.49
C VAL A 590 13.48 -17.04 -15.06
N GLU A 591 13.29 -17.61 -16.26
CA GLU A 591 14.38 -17.82 -17.21
C GLU A 591 14.86 -16.52 -17.83
#